data_AF-A0A1F9IP62-F1
#
_entry.id   AF-A0A1F9IP62-F1
#
_cell.length_a   1.000
_cell.length_b   1.000
_cell.length_c   1.000
_cell.angle_alpha   90.00
_cell.angle_beta   90.00
_cell.angle_gamma   90.00
#
_symmetry.space_group_name_H-M   'P 1'
#
loop_
_entity.id
_entity.type
_entity.pdbx_description
1 polymer ?
#
loop_
_entity_poly.entity_id
_entity_poly.type
_entity_poly.pdbx_seq_one_letter_code
_entity_poly.pdbx_strand_id
1 'polypeptide(L)' 'MYHRIKNSLFWGYTQELGYLMAEPEKALLDWLYLNPKKHVQFLLDEVNWDMLNAEKVKKYSRSFPEYVGKILGTHIQ' A
#
# COMPACT_ATOMS: atom_id res chain seq x y z
N MET A 1 -18.29 9.55 2.95
CA MET A 1 -17.05 9.73 3.73
C MET A 1 -15.92 9.97 2.73
N TYR A 2 -15.19 11.07 2.84
CA TYR A 2 -14.08 11.40 1.95
C TYR A 2 -12.78 10.94 2.62
N HIS A 3 -12.03 10.08 1.94
CA HIS A 3 -10.72 9.61 2.39
C HIS A 3 -9.66 10.24 1.49
N ARG A 4 -8.68 10.94 2.10
CA ARG A 4 -7.54 11.51 1.40
C ARG A 4 -6.25 11.00 2.03
N ILE A 5 -5.27 10.71 1.19
CA ILE A 5 -3.91 10.43 1.64
C ILE A 5 -3.36 11.67 2.37
N LYS A 6 -2.74 11.46 3.54
CA LYS A 6 -2.10 12.57 4.27
C LYS A 6 -0.89 13.07 3.48
N ASN A 7 -0.61 14.37 3.53
CA ASN A 7 0.53 14.97 2.83
C ASN A 7 1.87 14.28 3.18
N SER A 8 2.03 13.84 4.43
CA SER A 8 3.21 13.09 4.90
C SER A 8 3.38 11.70 4.26
N LEU A 9 2.38 11.21 3.53
CA LEU A 9 2.40 9.93 2.83
C LEU A 9 2.62 10.10 1.32
N PHE A 10 2.83 11.31 0.78
CA PHE A 10 3.14 11.51 -0.63
C PHE A 10 4.65 11.37 -0.89
N TRP A 11 5.12 10.13 -0.93
CA TRP A 11 6.49 9.74 -1.28
C TRP A 11 6.47 8.37 -1.99
N GLY A 12 7.63 7.85 -2.38
CA GLY A 12 7.73 6.51 -2.99
C GLY A 12 7.20 6.51 -4.42
N TYR A 13 7.51 7.59 -5.15
CA TYR A 13 7.17 7.73 -6.56
C TYR A 13 8.43 7.61 -7.41
N THR A 14 8.32 6.92 -8.53
CA THR A 14 9.31 6.88 -9.62
C THR A 14 8.82 7.75 -10.77
N GLN A 15 9.76 8.31 -11.53
CA GLN A 15 9.42 9.05 -12.73
C GLN A 15 9.44 8.09 -13.93
N GLU A 16 8.26 7.85 -14.51
CA GLU A 16 8.11 7.03 -15.71
C GLU A 16 7.35 7.81 -16.77
N LEU A 17 7.91 7.91 -17.98
CA LEU A 17 7.30 8.59 -19.12
C LEU A 17 6.84 10.03 -18.84
N GLY A 18 7.54 10.74 -17.94
CA GLY A 18 7.21 12.12 -17.55
C GLY A 18 6.15 12.24 -16.46
N TYR A 19 5.68 11.12 -15.88
CA TYR A 19 4.71 11.08 -14.79
C TYR A 19 5.35 10.54 -13.51
N LEU A 20 4.86 11.00 -12.36
CA LEU A 20 5.19 10.40 -11.07
C LEU A 20 4.26 9.21 -10.83
N MET A 21 4.80 8.01 -10.98
CA MET A 21 4.12 6.75 -10.72
C MET A 21 4.49 6.26 -9.33
N ALA A 22 3.52 5.81 -8.55
CA ALA A 22 3.82 5.21 -7.25
C ALA A 22 4.55 3.87 -7.47
N GLU A 23 5.58 3.61 -6.66
CA GLU A 23 6.17 2.27 -6.58
C GLU A 23 5.06 1.25 -6.25
N PRO A 24 5.11 0.01 -6.80
CA PRO A 24 4.07 -1.00 -6.58
C PRO A 24 3.73 -1.20 -5.10
N GLU A 25 4.74 -1.21 -4.22
CA GLU A 25 4.57 -1.36 -2.77
C GLU A 25 3.86 -0.15 -2.15
N LYS A 26 4.16 1.05 -2.65
CA LYS A 26 3.52 2.28 -2.21
C LYS A 26 2.06 2.34 -2.67
N ALA A 27 1.80 1.96 -3.92
CA ALA A 27 0.46 1.90 -4.49
C ALA A 27 -0.45 0.93 -3.69
N LEU A 28 0.06 -0.25 -3.33
CA LEU A 28 -0.66 -1.19 -2.47
C LEU A 28 -1.02 -0.55 -1.12
N LEU A 29 -0.05 0.08 -0.45
CA LEU A 29 -0.26 0.70 0.87
C LEU A 29 -1.21 1.89 0.83
N ASP A 30 -1.17 2.70 -0.22
CA ASP A 30 -2.11 3.81 -0.44
C ASP A 30 -3.53 3.30 -0.60
N TRP A 31 -3.69 2.25 -1.39
CA TRP A 31 -4.99 1.61 -1.58
C TRP A 31 -5.53 1.03 -0.26
N LEU A 32 -4.69 0.34 0.52
CA LEU A 32 -5.06 -0.16 1.85
C LEU A 32 -5.43 0.97 2.82
N TYR A 33 -4.66 2.06 2.81
CA TYR A 33 -4.91 3.22 3.66
C TYR A 33 -6.27 3.86 3.37
N LEU A 34 -6.63 3.96 2.08
CA LEU A 34 -7.91 4.52 1.62
C LEU A 34 -9.09 3.58 1.83
N ASN A 35 -8.84 2.27 1.97
CA ASN A 35 -9.88 1.24 2.08
C ASN A 35 -9.80 0.47 3.41
N PRO A 36 -10.06 1.08 4.58
CA PRO A 36 -9.96 0.38 5.87
C PRO A 36 -11.05 -0.68 6.14
N LYS A 37 -11.88 -1.05 5.14
CA LYS A 37 -13.08 -1.88 5.35
C LYS A 37 -12.78 -3.39 5.35
N LYS A 38 -13.64 -4.16 6.03
CA LYS A 38 -13.54 -5.62 6.23
C LYS A 38 -13.39 -6.47 4.95
N HIS A 39 -13.81 -5.99 3.78
CA HIS A 39 -13.75 -6.76 2.52
C HIS A 39 -12.40 -6.68 1.79
N VAL A 40 -11.41 -5.99 2.35
CA VAL A 40 -10.07 -5.90 1.74
C VAL A 40 -9.39 -7.26 1.61
N GLN A 41 -9.69 -8.23 2.48
CA GLN A 41 -9.14 -9.58 2.39
C GLN A 41 -9.40 -10.24 1.03
N PHE A 42 -10.62 -10.15 0.50
CA PHE A 42 -10.96 -10.71 -0.82
C PHE A 42 -10.16 -10.06 -1.96
N LEU A 43 -9.88 -8.76 -1.82
CA LEU A 43 -9.16 -7.99 -2.83
C LEU A 43 -7.64 -8.18 -2.75
N LEU A 44 -7.11 -8.65 -1.61
CA LEU A 44 -5.70 -9.01 -1.47
C LEU A 44 -5.35 -10.32 -2.19
N ASP A 45 -6.33 -11.20 -2.40
CA ASP A 45 -6.15 -12.43 -3.18
C ASP A 45 -5.97 -12.14 -4.68
N GLU A 46 -6.42 -10.97 -5.16
CA GLU A 46 -6.25 -10.50 -6.54
C GLU A 46 -4.90 -9.77 -6.76
N VAL A 47 -4.16 -9.48 -5.69
CA VAL A 47 -2.86 -8.80 -5.79
C VAL A 47 -1.84 -9.78 -6.35
N ASN A 48 -1.13 -9.36 -7.41
CA ASN A 48 0.02 -10.10 -7.89
C ASN A 48 1.24 -9.84 -6.98
N TRP A 49 1.39 -10.68 -5.94
CA TRP A 49 2.46 -10.57 -4.94
C TRP A 49 3.86 -10.77 -5.51
N ASP A 50 4.02 -11.47 -6.64
CA ASP A 50 5.31 -11.69 -7.29
C ASP A 50 5.92 -10.37 -7.83
N MET A 51 5.09 -9.35 -8.04
CA MET A 51 5.54 -8.03 -8.49
C MET A 51 5.94 -7.09 -7.34
N LEU A 52 5.83 -7.55 -6.09
CA LEU A 52 6.08 -6.74 -4.91
C LEU A 52 7.34 -7.20 -4.18
N ASN A 53 8.16 -6.25 -3.73
CA ASN A 53 9.25 -6.53 -2.82
C ASN A 53 8.76 -6.53 -1.36
N ALA A 54 8.69 -7.70 -0.75
CA ALA A 54 8.19 -7.87 0.62
C ALA A 54 8.94 -7.02 1.67
N GLU A 55 10.26 -6.86 1.52
CA GLU A 55 11.05 -6.01 2.44
C GLU A 55 10.68 -4.53 2.30
N LYS A 56 10.48 -4.05 1.07
CA LYS A 56 9.99 -2.69 0.81
C LYS A 56 8.59 -2.49 1.36
N VAL A 57 7.66 -3.43 1.14
CA VAL A 57 6.30 -3.37 1.71
C VAL A 57 6.37 -3.23 3.22
N LYS A 58 7.17 -4.07 3.89
CA LYS A 58 7.37 -4.03 5.35
C LYS A 58 8.04 -2.76 5.83
N LYS A 59 8.98 -2.19 5.07
CA LYS A 59 9.63 -0.91 5.37
C LYS A 59 8.64 0.24 5.25
N TYR A 60 7.87 0.27 4.16
CA TYR A 60 6.94 1.34 3.82
C TYR A 60 5.72 1.35 4.74
N SER A 61 5.22 0.19 5.15
CA SER A 61 4.07 0.07 6.04
C SER A 61 4.29 0.76 7.40
N ARG A 62 5.54 0.90 7.85
CA ARG A 62 5.90 1.60 9.09
C ARG A 62 5.56 3.10 9.09
N SER A 63 5.44 3.70 7.90
CA SER A 63 5.05 5.11 7.75
C SER A 63 3.52 5.30 7.79
N PHE A 64 2.75 4.21 7.67
CA PHE A 64 1.29 4.24 7.70
C PHE A 64 0.76 3.94 9.12
N PRO A 65 -0.50 4.29 9.43
CA PRO A 65 -1.12 3.89 10.69
C PRO A 65 -1.16 2.36 10.84
N GLU A 66 -1.13 1.90 12.09
CA GLU A 66 -1.01 0.48 12.46
C GLU A 66 -2.04 -0.44 11.79
N TYR A 67 -3.25 0.05 11.49
CA TYR A 67 -4.28 -0.76 10.84
C TYR A 67 -3.87 -1.23 9.44
N VAL A 68 -3.05 -0.47 8.72
CA VAL A 68 -2.55 -0.86 7.38
C VAL A 68 -1.62 -2.06 7.49
N GLY A 69 -0.73 -2.07 8.49
CA GLY A 69 0.14 -3.20 8.78
C GLY A 69 -0.63 -4.45 9.25
N LYS A 70 -1.71 -4.27 10.03
CA LYS A 70 -2.57 -5.39 10.47
C LYS A 70 -3.25 -6.10 9.31
N ILE A 71 -3.62 -5.37 8.26
CA ILE A 71 -4.22 -5.96 7.05
C ILE A 71 -3.19 -6.83 6.31
N LEU A 72 -1.94 -6.35 6.20
CA LEU A 72 -0.84 -7.06 5.53
C LEU A 72 -0.36 -8.31 6.26
N GLY A 73 -0.32 -8.30 7.59
CA GLY A 73 0.18 -9.41 8.41
C GLY A 73 -0.61 -10.72 8.22
N THR A 74 -1.77 -10.67 7.56
CA THR A 74 -2.54 -11.85 7.17
C THR A 74 -1.95 -12.60 5.97
N HIS A 75 -1.12 -11.97 5.13
CA HIS A 75 -0.68 -12.51 3.83
C HIS A 75 0.85 -12.52 3.61
N ILE A 76 1.64 -11.79 4.41
CA ILE A 76 3.10 -11.75 4.29
C ILE A 76 3.73 -12.41 5.53
N GLN A 77 4.24 -13.64 5.40
CA GLN A 77 5.07 -14.31 6.41
C GLN A 77 6.56 -14.02 6.19
#